data_AF-K1ULC5-F1
#
_entry.id   AF-K1ULC5-F1
#
_cell.length_a   1.000
_cell.length_b   1.000
_cell.length_c   1.000
_cell.angle_alpha   90.00
_cell.angle_beta   90.00
_cell.angle_gamma   90.00
#
_symmetry.space_group_name_H-M   'P 1'
#
loop_
_entity.id
_entity.type
_entity.pdbx_description
1 polymer ?
#
loop_
_entity_poly.entity_id
_entity_poly.type
_entity_poly.pdbx_seq_one_letter_code
_entity_poly.pdbx_strand_id
1 'polypeptide(L)'
;MLDTTIRGRKDIEDNLAVPFLGDIPQYSGEKQRGSFVVRENGRDPVSEAFRMIRSNMNFMNLGKGEIKVIMVTSSNPHAGKTFVSTNLAMTFATTGKKVVIMDLDLRRRTFSKQMGHDGDTNGVSSYLSGSTELQAIIRKSKLSEKLDIIYAGIQPPNPSEMLLSQRMEELIAELKLHYDYIIIDSTPAMAVADAIITDRLADLSIYVVREGLLDRRQLPDIERLYREKKFHNMAIILNGASSTKRHGYGYGYGYGYGYGLDEEETTT
;
A
#
# COMPACT_ATOMS: atom_id res chain seq x y z
N MET A 1 18.17 -17.96 20.80
CA MET A 1 16.71 -17.67 20.83
C MET A 1 16.11 -18.24 19.56
N LEU A 2 14.94 -18.88 19.65
CA LEU A 2 14.18 -19.31 18.48
C LEU A 2 13.57 -18.08 17.81
N ASP A 3 13.72 -18.00 16.51
CA ASP A 3 13.14 -16.94 15.70
C ASP A 3 11.66 -17.23 15.42
N THR A 4 10.80 -16.40 16.00
CA THR A 4 9.33 -16.52 15.96
C THR A 4 8.69 -15.68 14.85
N THR A 5 9.49 -15.01 14.02
CA THR A 5 8.96 -14.09 13.00
C THR A 5 8.43 -14.82 11.76
N ILE A 6 7.53 -14.18 11.02
CA ILE A 6 7.05 -14.65 9.72
C ILE A 6 8.22 -14.79 8.74
N ARG A 7 8.30 -15.92 8.03
CA ARG A 7 9.40 -16.26 7.10
C ARG A 7 8.96 -16.51 5.65
N GLY A 8 7.68 -16.31 5.34
CA GLY A 8 7.21 -16.42 3.96
C GLY A 8 5.70 -16.57 3.85
N ARG A 9 5.23 -16.64 2.61
CA ARG A 9 3.83 -16.83 2.24
C ARG A 9 3.14 -17.98 3.00
N LYS A 10 3.81 -19.12 3.15
CA LYS A 10 3.24 -20.30 3.80
C LYS A 10 2.80 -20.03 5.25
N ASP A 11 3.56 -19.22 6.00
CA ASP A 11 3.19 -18.84 7.36
C ASP A 11 1.86 -18.04 7.38
N ILE A 12 1.56 -17.32 6.30
CA ILE A 12 0.32 -16.55 6.15
C ILE A 12 -0.82 -17.46 5.69
N GLU A 13 -0.65 -18.17 4.57
CA GLU A 13 -1.70 -19.01 3.96
C GLU A 13 -2.14 -20.18 4.87
N ASP A 14 -1.23 -20.76 5.65
CA ASP A 14 -1.57 -21.87 6.57
C ASP A 14 -2.36 -21.40 7.81
N ASN A 15 -2.32 -20.11 8.15
CA ASN A 15 -2.85 -19.59 9.41
C ASN A 15 -3.98 -18.56 9.25
N LEU A 16 -4.11 -17.95 8.07
CA LEU A 16 -5.04 -16.85 7.82
C LEU A 16 -5.97 -17.19 6.66
N ALA A 17 -7.26 -16.91 6.83
CA ALA A 17 -8.26 -17.03 5.76
C ALA A 17 -8.32 -15.79 4.86
N VAL A 18 -7.53 -14.76 5.17
CA VAL A 18 -7.51 -13.49 4.45
C VAL A 18 -6.98 -13.70 3.02
N PRO A 19 -7.63 -13.13 1.98
CA PRO A 19 -7.12 -13.17 0.61
C PRO A 19 -5.68 -12.65 0.52
N PHE A 20 -4.81 -13.40 -0.15
CA PHE A 20 -3.41 -13.05 -0.34
C PHE A 20 -3.16 -12.46 -1.72
N LEU A 21 -2.61 -11.24 -1.78
CA LEU A 21 -2.36 -10.51 -3.02
C LEU A 21 -1.00 -10.80 -3.65
N GLY A 22 -0.01 -11.17 -2.85
CA GLY A 22 1.32 -11.48 -3.35
C GLY A 22 2.47 -11.11 -2.42
N ASP A 23 3.66 -11.48 -2.86
CA ASP A 23 4.93 -11.23 -2.20
C ASP A 23 5.69 -10.12 -2.91
N ILE A 24 6.22 -9.16 -2.15
CA ILE A 24 7.11 -8.12 -2.63
C ILE A 24 8.53 -8.47 -2.17
N PRO A 25 9.47 -8.71 -3.09
CA PRO A 25 10.83 -9.09 -2.73
C PRO A 25 11.54 -7.94 -1.99
N GLN A 26 12.51 -8.30 -1.15
CA GLN A 26 13.35 -7.30 -0.49
C GLN A 26 14.07 -6.43 -1.52
N TYR A 27 13.78 -5.13 -1.50
CA TYR A 27 14.48 -4.15 -2.33
C TYR A 27 15.81 -3.72 -1.66
N SER A 28 16.92 -3.90 -2.37
CA SER A 28 18.27 -3.55 -1.93
C SER A 28 18.93 -2.41 -2.73
N GLY A 29 18.19 -1.77 -3.64
CA GLY A 29 18.72 -0.68 -4.47
C GLY A 29 18.92 0.63 -3.71
N GLU A 30 19.61 1.59 -4.34
CA GLU A 30 19.89 2.89 -3.74
C GLU A 30 18.60 3.64 -3.38
N LYS A 31 18.50 4.11 -2.13
CA LYS A 31 17.37 4.90 -1.59
C LYS A 31 17.22 6.29 -2.22
N GLN A 32 18.03 6.63 -3.23
CA GLN A 32 18.27 8.01 -3.68
C GLN A 32 17.06 8.68 -4.39
N ARG A 33 15.94 7.98 -4.64
CA ARG A 33 14.72 8.58 -5.24
C ARG A 33 13.45 8.39 -4.41
N GLY A 34 13.59 8.36 -3.09
CA GLY A 34 12.45 8.17 -2.18
C GLY A 34 11.84 6.77 -2.33
N SER A 35 10.66 6.57 -1.72
CA SER A 35 9.99 5.26 -1.61
C SER A 35 9.47 4.70 -2.95
N PHE A 36 9.60 5.43 -4.06
CA PHE A 36 9.11 5.08 -5.40
C PHE A 36 10.16 4.33 -6.23
N VAL A 37 10.00 3.00 -6.33
CA VAL A 37 10.85 2.09 -7.11
C VAL A 37 10.23 1.75 -8.46
N VAL A 38 8.91 1.56 -8.51
CA VAL A 38 8.18 1.23 -9.74
C VAL A 38 8.27 2.37 -10.75
N ARG A 39 8.65 2.04 -11.98
CA ARG A 39 8.74 2.95 -13.13
C ARG A 39 8.08 2.30 -14.34
N GLU A 40 7.62 3.11 -15.29
CA GLU A 40 6.89 2.67 -16.49
C GLU A 40 7.59 1.50 -17.21
N ASN A 41 8.91 1.60 -17.41
CA ASN A 41 9.73 0.59 -18.06
C ASN A 41 10.60 -0.25 -17.09
N GLY A 42 10.25 -0.28 -15.79
CA GLY A 42 10.99 -1.07 -14.80
C GLY A 42 10.81 -2.56 -15.03
N ARG A 43 11.90 -3.29 -15.29
CA ARG A 43 11.91 -4.77 -15.41
C ARG A 43 12.47 -5.46 -14.16
N ASP A 44 12.60 -4.71 -13.07
CA ASP A 44 13.12 -5.25 -11.82
C ASP A 44 12.06 -6.12 -11.10
N PRO A 45 12.48 -7.07 -10.25
CA PRO A 45 11.57 -7.99 -9.57
C PRO A 45 10.50 -7.31 -8.71
N VAL A 46 10.77 -6.11 -8.17
CA VAL A 46 9.78 -5.37 -7.37
C VAL A 46 8.69 -4.83 -8.30
N SER A 47 9.07 -4.25 -9.45
CA SER A 47 8.10 -3.80 -10.45
C SER A 47 7.18 -4.93 -10.94
N GLU A 48 7.72 -6.12 -11.22
CA GLU A 48 6.88 -7.27 -11.59
C GLU A 48 5.95 -7.72 -10.45
N ALA A 49 6.44 -7.74 -9.21
CA ALA A 49 5.62 -8.06 -8.04
C ALA A 49 4.40 -7.14 -7.92
N PHE A 50 4.58 -5.82 -8.10
CA PHE A 50 3.46 -4.89 -8.07
C PHE A 50 2.51 -5.04 -9.28
N ARG A 51 3.01 -5.37 -10.48
CA ARG A 51 2.14 -5.69 -11.62
C ARG A 51 1.27 -6.92 -11.36
N MET A 52 1.83 -7.96 -10.75
CA MET A 52 1.07 -9.14 -10.33
C MET A 52 0.03 -8.79 -9.26
N ILE A 53 0.40 -8.02 -8.24
CA ILE A 53 -0.53 -7.55 -7.19
C ILE A 53 -1.71 -6.79 -7.82
N ARG A 54 -1.45 -5.85 -8.75
CA ARG A 54 -2.51 -5.13 -9.47
C ARG A 54 -3.42 -6.09 -10.25
N SER A 55 -2.86 -7.09 -10.92
CA SER A 55 -3.65 -8.10 -11.64
C SER A 55 -4.55 -8.89 -10.69
N ASN A 56 -4.03 -9.33 -9.55
CA ASN A 56 -4.80 -10.04 -8.52
C ASN A 56 -5.92 -9.19 -7.92
N MET A 57 -5.67 -7.90 -7.71
CA MET A 57 -6.71 -6.96 -7.26
C MET A 57 -7.88 -6.88 -8.24
N ASN A 58 -7.63 -6.88 -9.56
CA ASN A 58 -8.69 -6.89 -10.56
C ASN A 58 -9.53 -8.17 -10.51
N PHE A 59 -8.91 -9.33 -10.26
CA PHE A 59 -9.62 -10.60 -10.12
C PHE A 59 -10.47 -10.65 -8.84
N MET A 60 -9.98 -10.11 -7.71
CA MET A 60 -10.77 -10.02 -6.48
C MET A 60 -12.02 -9.13 -6.63
N ASN A 61 -11.98 -8.18 -7.57
CA ASN A 61 -13.05 -7.21 -7.77
C ASN A 61 -14.19 -7.69 -8.71
N LEU A 62 -14.11 -8.90 -9.27
CA LEU A 62 -15.16 -9.47 -10.11
C LEU A 62 -16.45 -9.66 -9.28
N GLY A 63 -17.35 -8.67 -9.35
CA GLY A 63 -18.71 -8.72 -8.79
C GLY A 63 -18.99 -7.88 -7.53
N LYS A 64 -18.05 -7.05 -7.05
CA LYS A 64 -18.19 -6.31 -5.76
C LYS A 64 -18.26 -4.78 -5.86
N GLY A 65 -18.31 -4.21 -7.07
CA GLY A 65 -18.37 -2.75 -7.30
C GLY A 65 -17.04 -2.19 -7.81
N GLU A 66 -16.95 -0.87 -7.95
CA GLU A 66 -15.73 -0.20 -8.38
C GLU A 66 -14.82 0.08 -7.18
N ILE A 67 -13.59 -0.43 -7.17
CA ILE A 67 -12.58 -0.09 -6.15
C ILE A 67 -11.87 1.19 -6.60
N LYS A 68 -12.10 2.30 -5.89
CA LYS A 68 -11.40 3.57 -6.11
C LYS A 68 -10.48 3.94 -4.96
N VAL A 69 -10.89 3.73 -3.71
CA VAL A 69 -10.11 4.08 -2.52
C VAL A 69 -9.46 2.83 -1.94
N ILE A 70 -8.13 2.84 -1.93
CA ILE A 70 -7.32 1.73 -1.41
C ILE A 70 -6.51 2.24 -0.22
N MET A 71 -6.78 1.69 0.97
CA MET A 71 -5.98 1.97 2.16
C MET A 71 -4.89 0.94 2.35
N VAL A 72 -3.72 1.38 2.81
CA VAL A 72 -2.61 0.51 3.19
C VAL A 72 -2.33 0.66 4.69
N THR A 73 -2.41 -0.45 5.43
CA THR A 73 -2.12 -0.53 6.86
C THR A 73 -1.23 -1.74 7.20
N SER A 74 -0.89 -1.94 8.48
CA SER A 74 -0.05 -3.03 8.98
C SER A 74 -0.22 -3.21 10.48
N SER A 75 0.27 -4.31 11.06
CA SER A 75 0.31 -4.45 12.53
C SER A 75 1.35 -3.52 13.16
N ASN A 76 2.58 -3.52 12.60
CA ASN A 76 3.73 -2.83 13.20
C ASN A 76 4.14 -1.60 12.39
N PRO A 77 4.73 -0.57 13.04
CA PRO A 77 5.59 0.39 12.35
C PRO A 77 6.68 -0.32 11.54
N HIS A 78 7.20 0.33 10.49
CA HIS A 78 8.29 -0.18 9.64
C HIS A 78 7.98 -1.46 8.83
N ALA A 79 6.72 -1.94 8.80
CA ALA A 79 6.28 -3.02 7.92
C ALA A 79 6.40 -2.68 6.42
N GLY A 80 6.53 -1.40 6.08
CA GLY A 80 6.69 -0.94 4.69
C GLY A 80 5.40 -0.44 4.04
N LYS A 81 4.39 -0.02 4.81
CA LYS A 81 3.15 0.59 4.31
C LYS A 81 3.40 1.67 3.25
N THR A 82 4.20 2.68 3.60
CA THR A 82 4.57 3.78 2.68
C THR A 82 5.24 3.28 1.41
N PHE A 83 6.07 2.24 1.50
CA PHE A 83 6.68 1.63 0.31
C PHE A 83 5.64 0.94 -0.56
N VAL A 84 4.73 0.17 0.04
CA VAL A 84 3.65 -0.51 -0.68
C VAL A 84 2.69 0.50 -1.31
N SER A 85 2.24 1.52 -0.57
CA SER A 85 1.30 2.53 -1.06
C SER A 85 1.88 3.35 -2.20
N THR A 86 3.12 3.85 -2.07
CA THR A 86 3.79 4.66 -3.10
C THR A 86 4.00 3.88 -4.40
N ASN A 87 4.48 2.63 -4.32
CA ASN A 87 4.70 1.81 -5.50
C ASN A 87 3.41 1.30 -6.12
N LEU A 88 2.38 1.01 -5.31
CA LEU A 88 1.05 0.70 -5.83
C LEU A 88 0.46 1.90 -6.59
N ALA A 89 0.60 3.12 -6.06
CA ALA A 89 0.16 4.34 -6.73
C ALA A 89 0.86 4.52 -8.10
N MET A 90 2.18 4.33 -8.16
CA MET A 90 2.92 4.35 -9.43
C MET A 90 2.51 3.23 -10.38
N THR A 91 2.19 2.05 -9.85
CA THR A 91 1.74 0.90 -10.67
C THR A 91 0.41 1.18 -11.37
N PHE A 92 -0.48 1.95 -10.75
CA PHE A 92 -1.69 2.44 -11.42
C PHE A 92 -1.38 3.60 -12.37
N ALA A 93 -0.58 4.58 -11.95
CA ALA A 93 -0.23 5.75 -12.77
C ALA A 93 0.45 5.36 -14.10
N THR A 94 1.31 4.35 -14.10
CA THR A 94 1.99 3.82 -15.30
C THR A 94 1.05 3.15 -16.31
N THR A 95 -0.21 2.90 -15.94
CA THR A 95 -1.27 2.46 -16.87
C THR A 95 -2.13 3.59 -17.41
N GLY A 96 -1.72 4.84 -17.18
CA GLY A 96 -2.45 6.03 -17.63
C GLY A 96 -3.59 6.47 -16.71
N LYS A 97 -3.84 5.76 -15.60
CA LYS A 97 -4.87 6.08 -14.61
C LYS A 97 -4.47 7.30 -13.79
N LYS A 98 -5.42 8.20 -13.52
CA LYS A 98 -5.22 9.34 -12.63
C LYS A 98 -5.23 8.86 -11.18
N VAL A 99 -4.12 9.04 -10.48
CA VAL A 99 -3.94 8.55 -9.10
C VAL A 99 -3.58 9.69 -8.19
N VAL A 100 -4.16 9.71 -6.98
CA VAL A 100 -3.67 10.53 -5.88
C VAL A 100 -3.25 9.62 -4.73
N ILE A 101 -2.07 9.87 -4.15
CA ILE A 101 -1.64 9.25 -2.90
C ILE A 101 -1.68 10.26 -1.76
N MET A 102 -2.17 9.85 -0.59
CA MET A 102 -2.29 10.71 0.58
C MET A 102 -1.67 10.12 1.85
N ASP A 103 -1.00 10.98 2.64
CA ASP A 103 -0.51 10.65 3.99
C ASP A 103 -1.62 10.87 5.03
N LEU A 104 -2.23 9.80 5.51
CA LEU A 104 -3.17 9.83 6.65
C LEU A 104 -2.56 9.31 7.95
N ASP A 105 -1.23 9.09 8.02
CA ASP A 105 -0.51 9.00 9.29
C ASP A 105 -0.27 10.41 9.85
N LEU A 106 -1.34 11.10 10.25
CA LEU A 106 -1.28 12.47 10.76
C LEU A 106 -0.44 12.60 12.05
N ARG A 107 -0.16 11.48 12.73
CA ARG A 107 0.69 11.43 13.93
C ARG A 107 2.16 11.51 13.57
N ARG A 108 2.65 10.57 12.76
CA ARG A 108 4.08 10.45 12.46
C ARG A 108 4.48 11.13 11.17
N ARG A 109 3.53 11.33 10.25
CA ARG A 109 3.70 11.96 8.93
C ARG A 109 4.80 11.25 8.14
N THR A 110 4.72 9.91 8.15
CA THR A 110 5.82 9.04 7.73
C THR A 110 6.09 9.22 6.23
N PHE A 111 5.04 9.27 5.42
CA PHE A 111 5.16 9.50 3.98
C PHE A 111 5.65 10.91 3.68
N SER A 112 5.07 11.94 4.29
CA SER A 112 5.52 13.33 4.14
C SER A 112 7.00 13.50 4.48
N LYS A 113 7.48 12.94 5.60
CA LYS A 113 8.89 12.98 6.00
C LYS A 113 9.80 12.27 5.00
N GLN A 114 9.40 11.08 4.51
CA GLN A 114 10.19 10.33 3.53
C GLN A 114 10.30 11.06 2.19
N MET A 115 9.33 11.90 1.85
CA MET A 115 9.34 12.71 0.65
C MET A 115 10.02 14.07 0.82
N GLY A 116 10.52 14.41 2.02
CA GLY A 116 11.14 15.72 2.29
C GLY A 116 10.15 16.87 2.45
N HIS A 117 8.92 16.57 2.86
CA HIS A 117 7.82 17.51 3.07
C HIS A 117 7.36 17.55 4.53
N ASP A 118 8.30 17.43 5.47
CA ASP A 118 8.03 17.47 6.91
C ASP A 118 7.72 18.87 7.45
N GLY A 119 8.25 19.90 6.77
CA GLY A 119 7.97 21.32 7.02
C GLY A 119 6.75 21.88 6.29
N ASP A 120 6.11 21.12 5.41
CA ASP A 120 4.93 21.59 4.68
C ASP A 120 3.75 21.77 5.62
N THR A 121 3.23 23.00 5.66
CA THR A 121 2.07 23.34 6.50
C THR A 121 0.75 23.05 5.79
N ASN A 122 0.74 23.11 4.45
CA ASN A 122 -0.41 22.87 3.61
C ASN A 122 -0.52 21.37 3.27
N GLY A 123 -1.44 20.68 3.95
CA GLY A 123 -1.74 19.28 3.74
C GLY A 123 -3.13 18.90 4.26
N VAL A 124 -3.34 17.61 4.50
CA VAL A 124 -4.61 17.07 5.01
C VAL A 124 -5.07 17.82 6.27
N SER A 125 -4.19 18.01 7.25
CA SER A 125 -4.56 18.68 8.51
C SER A 125 -5.04 20.12 8.30
N SER A 126 -4.33 20.92 7.49
CA SER A 126 -4.75 22.31 7.20
C SER A 126 -6.05 22.38 6.41
N TYR A 127 -6.32 21.40 5.56
CA TYR A 127 -7.61 21.33 4.89
C TYR A 127 -8.70 21.01 5.89
N LEU A 128 -8.54 19.97 6.72
CA LEU A 128 -9.55 19.55 7.70
C LEU A 128 -9.83 20.61 8.77
N SER A 129 -8.87 21.47 9.10
CA SER A 129 -9.07 22.62 9.99
C SER A 129 -9.79 23.81 9.34
N GLY A 130 -10.08 23.75 8.03
CA GLY A 130 -10.67 24.86 7.29
C GLY A 130 -9.68 25.98 6.94
N SER A 131 -8.38 25.77 7.15
CA SER A 131 -7.35 26.79 6.91
C SER A 131 -6.94 26.90 5.44
N THR A 132 -7.31 25.92 4.61
CA THR A 132 -7.03 25.93 3.18
C THR A 132 -8.04 25.11 2.38
N GLU A 133 -8.01 25.29 1.07
CA GLU A 133 -8.87 24.61 0.10
C GLU A 133 -8.18 23.37 -0.50
N LEU A 134 -8.99 22.47 -1.08
CA LEU A 134 -8.49 21.21 -1.66
C LEU A 134 -7.36 21.43 -2.69
N GLN A 135 -7.53 22.39 -3.59
CA GLN A 135 -6.56 22.64 -4.66
C GLN A 135 -5.19 23.07 -4.11
N ALA A 136 -5.14 23.67 -2.91
CA ALA A 136 -3.91 24.13 -2.29
C ALA A 136 -3.09 22.99 -1.64
N ILE A 137 -3.70 21.82 -1.40
CA ILE A 137 -3.05 20.66 -0.77
C ILE A 137 -2.65 19.58 -1.78
N ILE A 138 -3.11 19.69 -3.03
CA ILE A 138 -2.73 18.78 -4.12
C ILE A 138 -1.37 19.21 -4.68
N ARG A 139 -0.45 18.25 -4.81
CA ARG A 139 0.89 18.44 -5.37
C ARG A 139 1.10 17.51 -6.55
N LYS A 140 1.53 18.06 -7.68
CA LYS A 140 1.93 17.28 -8.85
C LYS A 140 3.20 16.50 -8.53
N SER A 141 3.21 15.20 -8.78
CA SER A 141 4.43 14.41 -8.67
C SER A 141 5.40 14.75 -9.81
N LYS A 142 6.70 14.81 -9.50
CA LYS A 142 7.75 14.90 -10.52
C LYS A 142 8.04 13.55 -11.20
N LEU A 143 7.43 12.47 -10.71
CA LEU A 143 7.67 11.10 -11.19
C LEU A 143 6.71 10.69 -12.31
N SER A 144 5.50 11.26 -12.33
CA SER A 144 4.49 10.98 -13.36
C SER A 144 3.44 12.09 -13.37
N GLU A 145 3.02 12.52 -14.55
CA GLU A 145 1.91 13.47 -14.73
C GLU A 145 0.55 12.92 -14.28
N LYS A 146 0.46 11.58 -14.14
CA LYS A 146 -0.74 10.86 -13.71
C LYS A 146 -0.78 10.63 -12.20
N LEU A 147 0.23 11.08 -11.47
CA LEU A 147 0.32 10.93 -10.02
C LEU A 147 0.31 12.30 -9.34
N ASP A 148 -0.68 12.50 -8.49
CA ASP A 148 -0.74 13.59 -7.53
C ASP A 148 -0.48 13.09 -6.10
N ILE A 149 -0.05 13.99 -5.24
CA ILE A 149 0.34 13.72 -3.86
C ILE A 149 -0.34 14.71 -2.94
N ILE A 150 -0.89 14.22 -1.83
CA ILE A 150 -1.41 15.02 -0.73
C ILE A 150 -0.65 14.64 0.55
N TYR A 151 0.07 15.60 1.12
CA TYR A 151 0.83 15.40 2.35
C TYR A 151 -0.02 15.59 3.60
N ALA A 152 0.43 15.06 4.74
CA ALA A 152 -0.31 15.14 6.00
C ALA A 152 -0.48 16.59 6.51
N GLY A 153 0.48 17.47 6.21
CA GLY A 153 0.54 18.83 6.76
C GLY A 153 1.21 18.85 8.14
N ILE A 154 0.81 19.80 8.99
CA ILE A 154 1.27 19.86 10.39
C ILE A 154 0.61 18.76 11.21
N GLN A 155 1.34 18.16 12.15
CA GLN A 155 0.76 17.21 13.10
C GLN A 155 -0.31 17.93 13.96
N PRO A 156 -1.59 17.53 13.88
CA PRO A 156 -2.63 18.16 14.67
C PRO A 156 -2.62 17.66 16.13
N PRO A 157 -3.19 18.42 17.08
CA PRO A 157 -3.34 17.97 18.46
C PRO A 157 -4.32 16.79 18.60
N ASN A 158 -5.27 16.67 17.67
CA ASN A 158 -6.36 15.69 17.71
C ASN A 158 -6.54 14.88 16.40
N PRO A 159 -5.57 14.05 16.00
CA PRO A 159 -5.59 13.31 14.72
C PRO A 159 -6.86 12.48 14.47
N SER A 160 -7.30 11.71 15.47
CA SER A 160 -8.43 10.77 15.32
C SER A 160 -9.76 11.49 15.07
N GLU A 161 -9.98 12.63 15.73
CA GLU A 161 -11.19 13.45 15.55
C GLU A 161 -11.22 14.08 14.16
N MET A 162 -10.07 14.53 13.66
CA MET A 162 -9.96 15.04 12.29
C MET A 162 -10.29 13.96 11.25
N LEU A 163 -9.79 12.73 11.44
CA LEU A 163 -10.12 11.59 10.56
C LEU A 163 -11.62 11.22 10.62
N LEU A 164 -12.26 11.42 11.76
CA LEU A 164 -13.70 11.20 11.96
C LEU A 164 -14.59 12.34 11.42
N SER A 165 -14.01 13.49 11.08
CA SER A 165 -14.78 14.66 10.65
C SER A 165 -15.55 14.43 9.34
N GLN A 166 -16.68 15.12 9.20
CA GLN A 166 -17.43 15.17 7.93
C GLN A 166 -16.56 15.73 6.79
N ARG A 167 -15.67 16.67 7.10
CA ARG A 167 -14.76 17.28 6.12
C ARG A 167 -13.77 16.27 5.53
N MET A 168 -13.42 15.20 6.24
CA MET A 168 -12.66 14.08 5.68
C MET A 168 -13.48 13.28 4.66
N GLU A 169 -14.77 13.07 4.92
CA GLU A 169 -15.67 12.41 3.97
C GLU A 169 -15.85 13.25 2.70
N GLU A 170 -16.01 14.57 2.86
CA GLU A 170 -16.08 15.54 1.76
C GLU A 170 -14.79 15.54 0.92
N LEU A 171 -13.61 15.48 1.57
CA LEU A 171 -12.33 15.37 0.88
C LEU A 171 -12.28 14.15 -0.04
N ILE A 172 -12.62 12.97 0.49
CA ILE A 172 -12.58 11.73 -0.30
C ILE A 172 -13.64 11.75 -1.40
N ALA A 173 -14.85 12.26 -1.12
CA ALA A 173 -15.91 12.38 -2.10
C ALA A 173 -15.51 13.27 -3.29
N GLU A 174 -14.89 14.42 -3.01
CA GLU A 174 -14.40 15.32 -4.06
C GLU A 174 -13.27 14.68 -4.86
N LEU A 175 -12.31 14.03 -4.19
CA LEU A 175 -11.23 13.32 -4.90
C LEU A 175 -11.75 12.20 -5.81
N LYS A 176 -12.84 11.49 -5.43
CA LYS A 176 -13.45 10.43 -6.24
C LYS A 176 -13.99 10.95 -7.59
N LEU A 177 -14.24 12.25 -7.71
CA LEU A 177 -14.70 12.88 -8.96
C LEU A 177 -13.56 13.07 -9.97
N HIS A 178 -12.33 13.25 -9.50
CA HIS A 178 -11.19 13.66 -10.35
C HIS A 178 -10.16 12.55 -10.58
N TYR A 179 -10.13 11.53 -9.72
CA TYR A 179 -9.15 10.46 -9.74
C TYR A 179 -9.80 9.09 -9.98
N ASP A 180 -9.09 8.24 -10.72
CA ASP A 180 -9.46 6.84 -10.89
C ASP A 180 -9.15 6.04 -9.62
N TYR A 181 -8.03 6.36 -8.96
CA TYR A 181 -7.60 5.73 -7.71
C TYR A 181 -7.13 6.74 -6.67
N ILE A 182 -7.51 6.50 -5.42
CA ILE A 182 -7.06 7.22 -4.22
C ILE A 182 -6.34 6.21 -3.32
N ILE A 183 -5.04 6.39 -3.14
CA ILE A 183 -4.21 5.53 -2.30
C ILE A 183 -3.97 6.21 -0.96
N ILE A 184 -4.35 5.56 0.13
CA ILE A 184 -4.19 6.08 1.49
C ILE A 184 -3.04 5.34 2.18
N ASP A 185 -1.96 6.05 2.53
CA ASP A 185 -0.95 5.56 3.47
C ASP A 185 -1.42 5.86 4.90
N SER A 186 -1.67 4.82 5.69
CA SER A 186 -2.28 4.94 7.02
C SER A 186 -1.33 4.55 8.15
N THR A 187 -1.82 4.67 9.38
CA THR A 187 -1.13 4.25 10.60
C THR A 187 -1.10 2.71 10.72
N PRO A 188 -0.22 2.14 11.57
CA PRO A 188 -0.32 0.72 11.93
C PRO A 188 -1.59 0.44 12.76
N ALA A 189 -2.43 -0.47 12.28
CA ALA A 189 -3.73 -0.83 12.86
C ALA A 189 -3.67 -1.40 14.28
N MET A 190 -2.54 -2.01 14.69
CA MET A 190 -2.38 -2.54 16.05
C MET A 190 -1.71 -1.53 17.00
N ALA A 191 -1.30 -0.36 16.51
CA ALA A 191 -0.66 0.67 17.33
C ALA A 191 -1.67 1.75 17.77
N VAL A 192 -2.57 2.14 16.88
CA VAL A 192 -3.57 3.20 17.11
C VAL A 192 -4.86 2.90 16.33
N ALA A 193 -5.99 3.44 16.80
CA ALA A 193 -7.29 3.23 16.18
C ALA A 193 -7.47 3.94 14.82
N ASP A 194 -6.60 4.88 14.47
CA ASP A 194 -6.71 5.74 13.29
C ASP A 194 -6.88 4.95 11.98
N ALA A 195 -6.22 3.80 11.83
CA ALA A 195 -6.39 2.97 10.63
C ALA A 195 -7.81 2.40 10.51
N ILE A 196 -8.39 1.92 11.61
CA ILE A 196 -9.77 1.40 11.64
C ILE A 196 -10.76 2.53 11.39
N ILE A 197 -10.51 3.72 11.94
CA ILE A 197 -11.32 4.91 11.66
C ILE A 197 -11.30 5.26 10.17
N THR A 198 -10.12 5.21 9.56
CA THR A 198 -9.90 5.59 8.15
C THR A 198 -10.51 4.57 7.19
N ASP A 199 -10.59 3.30 7.58
CA ASP A 199 -11.13 2.22 6.76
C ASP A 199 -12.55 2.47 6.25
N ARG A 200 -13.37 3.25 6.96
CA ARG A 200 -14.72 3.63 6.52
C ARG A 200 -14.74 4.39 5.18
N LEU A 201 -13.60 4.95 4.77
CA LEU A 201 -13.41 5.69 3.52
C LEU A 201 -12.96 4.78 2.38
N ALA A 202 -12.48 3.57 2.70
CA ALA A 202 -11.80 2.67 1.78
C ALA A 202 -12.76 1.64 1.17
N ASP A 203 -12.58 1.37 -0.11
CA ASP A 203 -13.26 0.27 -0.80
C ASP A 203 -12.45 -1.04 -0.63
N LEU A 204 -11.13 -0.91 -0.43
CA LEU A 204 -10.20 -2.02 -0.21
C LEU A 204 -9.12 -1.63 0.82
N SER A 205 -8.89 -2.52 1.79
CA SER A 205 -7.83 -2.37 2.79
C SER A 205 -6.73 -3.43 2.61
N ILE A 206 -5.55 -2.98 2.19
CA ILE A 206 -4.35 -3.80 2.07
C ILE A 206 -3.61 -3.81 3.41
N TYR A 207 -3.46 -5.01 3.97
CA TYR A 207 -2.76 -5.26 5.22
C TYR A 207 -1.35 -5.81 4.95
N VAL A 208 -0.34 -4.99 5.24
CA VAL A 208 1.06 -5.32 4.98
C VAL A 208 1.65 -6.09 6.15
N VAL A 209 2.09 -7.31 5.89
CA VAL A 209 2.91 -8.13 6.78
C VAL A 209 4.36 -8.06 6.28
N ARG A 210 5.33 -7.87 7.18
CA ARG A 210 6.75 -7.84 6.79
C ARG A 210 7.46 -9.09 7.26
N GLU A 211 8.13 -9.77 6.33
CA GLU A 211 8.98 -10.91 6.65
C GLU A 211 10.08 -10.50 7.65
N GLY A 212 10.33 -11.35 8.65
CA GLY A 212 11.34 -11.10 9.67
C GLY A 212 10.96 -10.02 10.69
N LEU A 213 9.76 -9.44 10.63
CA LEU A 213 9.30 -8.40 11.56
C LEU A 213 8.09 -8.83 12.40
N LEU A 214 7.02 -9.32 11.77
CA LEU A 214 5.81 -9.73 12.50
C LEU A 214 6.08 -11.04 13.24
N ASP A 215 5.73 -11.10 14.52
CA ASP A 215 5.77 -12.36 15.28
C ASP A 215 4.57 -13.23 14.88
N ARG A 216 4.81 -14.52 14.57
CA ARG A 216 3.75 -15.48 14.17
C ARG A 216 2.63 -15.58 15.20
N ARG A 217 2.91 -15.33 16.49
CA ARG A 217 1.90 -15.34 17.56
C ARG A 217 0.86 -14.24 17.41
N GLN A 218 1.09 -13.25 16.54
CA GLN A 218 0.14 -12.17 16.24
C GLN A 218 -0.79 -12.50 15.06
N LEU A 219 -0.57 -13.61 14.34
CA LEU A 219 -1.45 -14.04 13.25
C LEU A 219 -2.92 -14.21 13.69
N PRO A 220 -3.23 -14.79 14.87
CA PRO A 220 -4.61 -14.89 15.33
C PRO A 220 -5.31 -13.52 15.48
N ASP A 221 -4.58 -12.46 15.83
CA ASP A 221 -5.17 -11.12 15.90
C ASP A 221 -5.52 -10.57 14.51
N ILE A 222 -4.68 -10.86 13.51
CA ILE A 222 -4.96 -10.50 12.10
C ILE A 222 -6.18 -11.27 11.58
N GLU A 223 -6.27 -12.57 11.86
CA GLU A 223 -7.42 -13.39 11.50
C GLU A 223 -8.70 -12.87 12.16
N ARG A 224 -8.63 -12.44 13.43
CA ARG A 224 -9.77 -11.82 14.12
C ARG A 224 -10.22 -10.54 13.43
N LEU A 225 -9.29 -9.64 13.06
CA LEU A 225 -9.63 -8.41 12.33
C LEU A 225 -10.37 -8.71 11.03
N TYR A 226 -9.94 -9.75 10.31
CA TYR A 226 -10.58 -10.19 9.07
C TYR A 226 -11.98 -10.76 9.29
N ARG A 227 -12.12 -11.71 10.24
CA ARG A 227 -13.43 -12.35 10.54
C ARG A 227 -14.46 -11.37 11.07
N GLU A 228 -14.02 -10.41 11.88
CA GLU A 228 -14.87 -9.34 12.40
C GLU A 228 -15.09 -8.22 11.38
N LYS A 229 -14.54 -8.35 10.17
CA LYS A 229 -14.66 -7.36 9.08
C LYS A 229 -14.30 -5.94 9.54
N LYS A 230 -13.23 -5.81 10.32
CA LYS A 230 -12.73 -4.51 10.79
C LYS A 230 -12.17 -3.65 9.66
N PHE A 231 -11.88 -4.27 8.53
CA PHE A 231 -11.35 -3.64 7.33
C PHE A 231 -12.15 -4.06 6.09
N HIS A 232 -12.56 -3.09 5.27
CA HIS A 232 -13.30 -3.34 4.03
C HIS A 232 -12.46 -4.13 3.04
N ASN A 233 -13.02 -5.26 2.57
CA ASN A 233 -12.40 -6.16 1.59
C ASN A 233 -10.93 -6.53 1.90
N MET A 234 -10.59 -6.68 3.18
CA MET A 234 -9.20 -6.85 3.62
C MET A 234 -8.43 -7.92 2.84
N ALA A 235 -7.22 -7.58 2.40
CA ALA A 235 -6.31 -8.47 1.69
C ALA A 235 -4.87 -8.29 2.18
N ILE A 236 -4.03 -9.34 2.12
CA ILE A 236 -2.67 -9.33 2.67
C ILE A 236 -1.63 -9.23 1.57
N ILE A 237 -0.58 -8.44 1.82
CA ILE A 237 0.68 -8.45 1.07
C ILE A 237 1.81 -8.82 2.03
N LEU A 238 2.68 -9.74 1.61
CA LEU A 238 3.96 -9.98 2.28
C LEU A 238 5.02 -9.07 1.69
N ASN A 239 5.59 -8.19 2.50
CA ASN A 239 6.64 -7.27 2.10
C ASN A 239 8.03 -7.70 2.60
N GLY A 240 9.05 -7.43 1.81
CA GLY A 240 10.44 -7.74 2.14
C GLY A 240 10.75 -9.22 2.05
N ALA A 241 10.07 -9.94 1.16
CA ALA A 241 10.24 -11.38 1.02
C ALA A 241 11.68 -11.72 0.63
N SER A 242 12.32 -12.59 1.41
CA SER A 242 13.69 -13.03 1.14
C SER A 242 13.69 -14.00 -0.05
N SER A 243 14.54 -13.73 -1.04
CA SER A 243 14.69 -14.60 -2.23
C SER A 243 15.35 -15.95 -1.91
N THR A 244 15.79 -16.16 -0.66
CA THR A 244 16.74 -17.20 -0.25
C THR A 244 16.12 -18.55 0.10
N LYS A 245 14.87 -18.81 -0.26
CA LYS A 245 14.34 -20.18 -0.32
C LYS A 245 13.69 -20.44 -1.67
N ARG A 246 14.56 -20.64 -2.68
CA ARG A 246 14.31 -21.59 -3.77
C ARG A 246 14.18 -23.01 -3.18
N HIS A 247 13.10 -23.28 -2.45
CA HIS A 247 12.60 -24.64 -2.34
C HIS A 247 11.79 -24.84 -3.61
N GLY A 248 12.33 -25.64 -4.53
CA GLY A 248 11.71 -25.92 -5.81
C GLY A 248 10.31 -26.49 -5.59
N TYR A 249 9.30 -25.65 -5.81
CA TYR A 249 7.96 -26.01 -6.21
C TYR A 249 7.38 -24.78 -6.91
N GLY A 250 6.93 -25.02 -8.15
CA GLY A 250 6.25 -24.14 -9.10
C GLY A 250 5.92 -22.71 -8.71
N TYR A 251 6.17 -21.81 -9.66
CA TYR A 251 5.24 -20.71 -9.94
C TYR A 251 3.82 -21.29 -10.11
N GLY A 252 3.11 -21.44 -8.99
CA GLY A 252 1.74 -21.90 -8.92
C GLY A 252 0.79 -20.75 -9.19
N TYR A 253 0.82 -20.19 -10.39
CA TYR A 253 -0.39 -19.64 -11.00
C TYR A 253 -0.89 -20.68 -11.98
N GLY A 254 -1.87 -21.45 -11.54
CA GLY A 254 -2.72 -22.22 -12.44
C GLY A 254 -3.56 -21.25 -13.25
N TYR A 255 -3.03 -20.76 -14.36
CA TYR A 255 -3.74 -20.46 -15.60
C TYR A 255 -2.68 -20.47 -16.70
N GLY A 256 -2.72 -21.52 -17.52
CA GLY A 256 -1.71 -21.77 -18.55
C GLY A 256 -1.68 -20.66 -19.60
N TYR A 257 -0.48 -20.23 -19.95
CA TYR A 257 0.03 -20.13 -21.32
C TYR A 257 1.55 -20.03 -21.20
N GLY A 258 2.24 -21.10 -21.61
CA GLY A 258 3.69 -21.15 -21.63
C GLY A 258 4.24 -20.27 -22.76
N TYR A 259 5.18 -19.41 -22.43
CA TYR A 259 6.14 -18.89 -23.39
C TYR A 259 7.52 -19.30 -22.90
N GLY A 260 8.07 -20.33 -23.54
CA GLY A 260 9.51 -20.58 -23.54
C GLY A 260 10.16 -19.49 -24.39
N LEU A 261 11.13 -18.79 -23.80
CA LEU A 261 12.10 -18.03 -24.56
C LEU A 261 13.33 -18.92 -24.63
N ASP A 262 13.49 -19.59 -25.77
CA ASP A 262 14.74 -20.21 -26.16
C ASP A 262 15.72 -19.07 -26.48
N GLU A 263 16.76 -18.92 -25.66
CA GLU A 263 17.91 -18.10 -26.03
C GLU A 263 18.82 -18.95 -26.91
N GLU A 264 18.91 -18.58 -28.19
CA GLU A 264 19.88 -19.12 -29.14
C GLU A 264 21.31 -18.81 -28.68
N GLU A 265 22.13 -19.86 -28.55
CA GLU A 265 23.59 -19.74 -28.44
C GLU A 265 24.16 -19.10 -29.70
N THR A 266 24.60 -17.83 -29.62
CA THR A 266 25.55 -17.30 -30.59
C THR A 266 26.96 -17.72 -30.19
N THR A 267 27.47 -18.75 -30.88
CA THR A 267 28.88 -19.11 -30.91
C THR A 267 29.67 -18.02 -31.66
N THR A 268 30.81 -17.60 -31.12
CA THR A 268 31.94 -17.07 -31.91
C THR A 268 33.24 -17.52 -31.27
#